data_AF-A0A9X3WH77-F1
#
_entry.id   AF-A0A9X3WH77-F1
#
_cell.length_a   1.000
_cell.length_b   1.000
_cell.length_c   1.000
_cell.angle_alpha   90.00
_cell.angle_beta   90.00
_cell.angle_gamma   90.00
#
_symmetry.space_group_name_H-M   'P 1'
#
loop_
_entity.id
_entity.type
_entity.pdbx_description
1 polymer ?
#
loop_
_entity_poly.entity_id
_entity_poly.type
_entity_poly.pdbx_seq_one_letter_code
_entity_poly.pdbx_strand_id
1 'polypeptide(L)'
;MSSELWSEVLDKLKGKLNKPSFETWFFETTADIKNDVITVKAKNTFSKEWLEHRYKSVIFEALREVSGQTFEIEFVSSETKVQYVPLTHQEYTDLHEQMKTLERRVEALEQQLNQED
;
A
#
# COMPACT_ATOMS: atom_id res chain seq x y z
N MET A 1 -1.48 -8.84 -23.01
CA MET A 1 -0.20 -9.49 -22.65
C MET A 1 0.15 -9.33 -21.18
N SER A 2 0.54 -8.15 -20.66
CA SER A 2 0.93 -8.03 -19.23
C SER A 2 -0.21 -8.32 -18.22
N SER A 3 -1.44 -7.89 -18.54
CA SER A 3 -2.60 -8.02 -17.65
C SER A 3 -3.16 -9.45 -17.56
N GLU A 4 -3.06 -10.22 -18.64
CA GLU A 4 -3.66 -11.58 -18.72
C GLU A 4 -2.90 -12.57 -17.84
N LEU A 5 -1.57 -12.58 -17.92
CA LEU A 5 -0.73 -13.46 -17.10
C LEU A 5 -0.89 -13.17 -15.60
N TRP A 6 -0.97 -11.89 -15.22
CA TRP A 6 -1.20 -11.53 -13.83
C TRP A 6 -2.59 -11.97 -13.34
N SER A 7 -3.62 -11.89 -14.20
CA SER A 7 -4.96 -12.40 -13.87
C SER A 7 -4.95 -13.91 -13.59
N GLU A 8 -4.24 -14.70 -14.40
CA GLU A 8 -4.09 -16.15 -14.16
C GLU A 8 -3.31 -16.44 -12.87
N VAL A 9 -2.28 -15.65 -12.57
CA VAL A 9 -1.53 -15.74 -11.30
C VAL A 9 -2.43 -15.43 -10.12
N LEU A 10 -3.26 -14.38 -10.20
CA LEU A 10 -4.23 -14.04 -9.16
C LEU A 10 -5.24 -15.17 -8.92
N ASP A 11 -5.72 -15.82 -9.97
CA ASP A 11 -6.63 -16.96 -9.84
C ASP A 11 -5.97 -18.16 -9.14
N LYS A 12 -4.72 -18.46 -9.52
CA LYS A 12 -3.91 -19.48 -8.84
C LYS A 12 -3.69 -19.13 -7.36
N LEU A 13 -3.41 -17.87 -7.05
CA LEU A 13 -3.21 -17.39 -5.68
C LEU A 13 -4.50 -17.46 -4.84
N LYS A 14 -5.68 -17.22 -5.43
CA LYS A 14 -6.97 -17.46 -4.75
C LYS A 14 -7.16 -18.90 -4.32
N GLY A 15 -6.65 -19.86 -5.09
CA GLY A 15 -6.69 -21.28 -4.74
C GLY A 15 -5.68 -21.68 -3.65
N LYS A 16 -4.58 -20.93 -3.50
CA LYS A 16 -3.51 -21.22 -2.52
C LYS A 16 -3.67 -20.50 -1.19
N LEU A 17 -4.35 -19.35 -1.18
CA LEU A 17 -4.48 -18.48 -0.01
C LEU A 17 -5.90 -18.52 0.55
N ASN A 18 -6.04 -18.25 1.84
CA ASN A 18 -7.37 -18.01 2.40
C ASN A 18 -7.96 -16.69 1.86
N LYS A 19 -9.30 -16.65 1.76
CA LYS A 19 -10.04 -15.53 1.17
C LYS A 19 -9.69 -14.16 1.80
N PRO A 20 -9.63 -14.00 3.14
CA PRO A 20 -9.27 -12.72 3.75
C PRO A 20 -7.86 -12.24 3.37
N SER A 21 -6.89 -13.15 3.31
CA SER A 21 -5.50 -12.81 2.95
C SER A 21 -5.41 -12.37 1.49
N PHE A 22 -6.09 -13.07 0.59
CA PHE A 22 -6.13 -12.69 -0.81
C PHE A 22 -6.78 -11.31 -1.00
N GLU A 23 -7.97 -11.10 -0.44
CA GLU A 23 -8.71 -9.84 -0.57
C GLU A 23 -7.93 -8.65 -0.01
N THR A 24 -7.23 -8.84 1.12
CA THR A 24 -6.48 -7.76 1.77
C THR A 24 -5.26 -7.32 0.97
N TRP A 25 -4.50 -8.27 0.44
CA TRP A 25 -3.16 -8.02 -0.09
C TRP A 25 -3.08 -8.02 -1.63
N PHE A 26 -3.97 -8.71 -2.33
CA PHE A 26 -3.87 -8.94 -3.77
C PHE A 26 -4.98 -8.31 -4.61
N PHE A 27 -6.14 -8.00 -4.01
CA PHE A 27 -7.33 -7.53 -4.76
C PHE A 27 -7.09 -6.26 -5.58
N GLU A 28 -6.28 -5.34 -5.06
CA GLU A 28 -5.97 -4.06 -5.72
C GLU A 28 -4.57 -4.06 -6.36
N THR A 29 -3.99 -5.23 -6.60
CA THR A 29 -2.66 -5.33 -7.22
C THR A 29 -2.75 -5.43 -8.73
N THR A 30 -1.85 -4.74 -9.41
CA THR A 30 -1.63 -4.91 -10.85
C THR A 30 -0.19 -5.32 -11.09
N ALA A 31 0.11 -5.95 -12.23
CA ALA A 31 1.49 -6.22 -12.59
C ALA A 31 1.76 -5.89 -14.05
N ASP A 32 2.99 -5.44 -14.30
CA ASP A 32 3.53 -5.26 -15.65
C ASP A 32 4.78 -6.11 -15.83
N ILE A 33 5.04 -6.53 -17.07
CA ILE A 33 6.15 -7.41 -17.41
C ILE A 33 7.03 -6.72 -18.43
N LYS A 34 8.31 -6.54 -18.09
CA LYS A 34 9.29 -5.90 -18.97
C LYS A 34 10.67 -6.51 -18.76
N ASN A 35 11.33 -6.93 -19.85
CA ASN A 35 12.69 -7.49 -19.83
C ASN A 35 12.88 -8.61 -18.78
N ASP A 36 11.97 -9.59 -18.72
CA ASP A 36 11.99 -10.69 -17.74
C ASP A 36 11.80 -10.27 -16.27
N VAL A 37 11.40 -9.03 -16.03
CA VAL A 37 11.04 -8.50 -14.70
C VAL A 37 9.55 -8.27 -14.63
N ILE A 38 8.91 -8.81 -13.58
CA ILE A 38 7.53 -8.55 -13.23
C ILE A 38 7.49 -7.51 -12.11
N THR A 39 6.91 -6.36 -12.43
CA THR A 39 6.69 -5.29 -11.46
C THR A 39 5.27 -5.37 -10.92
N VAL A 40 5.12 -5.80 -9.66
CA VAL A 40 3.84 -5.86 -8.95
C VAL A 40 3.58 -4.53 -8.25
N LYS A 41 2.52 -3.85 -8.66
CA LYS A 41 2.04 -2.59 -8.10
C LYS A 41 1.01 -2.86 -7.01
N ALA A 42 1.35 -2.51 -5.77
CA ALA A 42 0.49 -2.61 -4.59
C ALA A 42 -0.19 -1.27 -4.29
N LYS A 43 -1.33 -1.30 -3.58
CA LYS A 43 -2.13 -0.11 -3.27
C LYS A 43 -1.40 0.98 -2.47
N ASN A 44 -0.50 0.58 -1.58
CA ASN A 44 0.27 1.47 -0.72
C ASN A 44 1.59 0.80 -0.30
N THR A 45 2.44 1.56 0.39
CA THR A 45 3.78 1.15 0.81
C THR A 45 3.74 -0.04 1.77
N PHE A 46 2.80 -0.07 2.71
CA PHE A 46 2.64 -1.21 3.62
C PHE A 46 2.28 -2.50 2.86
N SER A 47 1.38 -2.42 1.89
CA SER A 47 1.03 -3.57 1.04
C SER A 47 2.22 -4.01 0.17
N LYS A 48 3.01 -3.06 -0.35
CA LYS A 48 4.24 -3.36 -1.08
C LYS A 48 5.22 -4.14 -0.20
N GLU A 49 5.55 -3.63 0.99
CA GLU A 49 6.48 -4.28 1.92
C GLU A 49 5.95 -5.65 2.36
N TRP A 50 4.67 -5.76 2.66
CA TRP A 50 4.09 -7.02 3.10
C TRP A 50 4.11 -8.09 2.01
N LEU A 51 3.77 -7.73 0.77
CA LEU A 51 3.86 -8.63 -0.38
C LEU A 51 5.32 -9.08 -0.62
N GLU A 52 6.26 -8.15 -0.54
CA GLU A 52 7.69 -8.40 -0.73
C GLU A 52 8.26 -9.34 0.34
N HIS A 53 7.93 -9.14 1.62
CA HIS A 53 8.46 -9.94 2.71
C HIS A 53 7.75 -11.29 2.89
N ARG A 54 6.44 -11.34 2.71
CA ARG A 54 5.64 -12.51 3.11
C ARG A 54 5.13 -13.36 1.96
N TYR A 55 4.92 -12.76 0.79
CA TYR A 55 4.25 -13.39 -0.33
C TYR A 55 5.11 -13.53 -1.58
N LYS A 56 6.31 -12.93 -1.64
CA LYS A 56 7.22 -13.02 -2.78
C LYS A 56 7.47 -14.45 -3.23
N SER A 57 7.72 -15.38 -2.31
CA SER A 57 7.91 -16.80 -2.64
C SER A 57 6.67 -17.44 -3.26
N VAL A 58 5.49 -17.16 -2.71
CA VAL A 58 4.22 -17.74 -3.19
C VAL A 58 3.87 -17.18 -4.57
N ILE A 59 4.11 -15.89 -4.79
CA ILE A 59 3.94 -15.22 -6.08
C ILE A 59 4.92 -15.80 -7.11
N PHE A 60 6.18 -16.01 -6.74
CA PHE A 60 7.18 -16.63 -7.60
C PHE A 60 6.80 -18.05 -8.03
N GLU A 61 6.34 -18.87 -7.09
CA GLU A 61 5.87 -20.22 -7.42
C GLU A 61 4.64 -20.19 -8.34
N ALA A 62 3.66 -19.32 -8.05
CA ALA A 62 2.48 -19.17 -8.89
C ALA A 62 2.85 -18.69 -10.31
N LEU A 63 3.77 -17.72 -10.43
CA LEU A 63 4.28 -17.24 -11.71
C LEU A 63 4.97 -18.33 -12.51
N ARG A 64 5.82 -19.12 -11.85
CA ARG A 64 6.52 -20.23 -12.49
C ARG A 64 5.56 -21.31 -12.98
N GLU A 65 4.51 -21.61 -12.22
CA GLU A 65 3.50 -22.59 -12.61
C GLU A 65 2.63 -22.13 -13.78
N VAL A 66 2.27 -20.84 -13.83
CA VAL A 66 1.41 -20.28 -14.89
C VAL A 66 2.21 -20.08 -16.19
N SER A 67 3.40 -19.49 -16.09
CA SER A 67 4.20 -19.10 -17.26
C SER A 67 5.17 -20.17 -17.75
N GLY A 68 5.53 -21.14 -16.89
CA GLY A 68 6.63 -22.07 -17.15
C GLY A 68 8.02 -21.43 -17.10
N GLN A 69 8.12 -20.13 -16.84
CA GLN A 69 9.36 -19.35 -16.83
C GLN A 69 9.64 -18.76 -15.44
N THR A 70 10.89 -18.37 -15.20
CA THR A 70 11.30 -17.68 -13.99
C THR A 70 11.45 -16.20 -14.27
N PHE A 71 10.67 -15.37 -13.60
CA PHE A 71 10.76 -13.92 -13.66
C PHE A 71 11.42 -13.37 -12.40
N GLU A 72 12.15 -12.27 -12.55
CA GLU A 72 12.50 -11.44 -11.39
C GLU A 72 11.25 -10.68 -10.93
N ILE A 73 11.06 -10.54 -9.62
CA ILE A 73 9.88 -9.89 -9.06
C ILE A 73 10.30 -8.64 -8.30
N GLU A 74 9.80 -7.50 -8.78
CA GLU A 74 9.91 -6.20 -8.14
C GLU A 74 8.55 -5.75 -7.62
N PHE A 75 8.55 -5.01 -6.51
CA PHE A 75 7.32 -4.47 -5.92
C PHE A 75 7.39 -2.94 -5.86
N VAL A 76 6.31 -2.28 -6.30
CA VAL A 76 6.15 -0.83 -6.26
C VAL A 76 4.82 -0.48 -5.60
N SER A 77 4.73 0.66 -4.91
CA SER A 77 3.45 1.16 -4.40
C SER A 77 2.81 2.14 -5.38
N SER A 78 1.47 2.20 -5.40
CA SER A 78 0.71 3.20 -6.15
C SER A 78 0.66 4.56 -5.46
N GLU A 79 1.19 4.69 -4.25
CA GLU A 79 1.45 6.00 -3.67
C GLU A 79 2.37 6.76 -4.63
N THR A 80 1.82 7.79 -5.26
CA THR A 80 2.60 8.93 -5.77
C THR A 80 3.64 9.20 -4.71
N LYS A 81 4.94 9.09 -5.03
CA LYS A 81 6.00 9.48 -4.11
C LYS A 81 5.58 10.83 -3.53
N VAL A 82 5.15 10.86 -2.27
CA VAL A 82 5.08 12.11 -1.53
C VAL A 82 6.54 12.46 -1.43
N GLN A 83 7.02 13.31 -2.34
CA GLN A 83 8.29 13.97 -2.14
C GLN A 83 8.15 14.57 -0.76
N TYR A 84 9.03 14.16 0.15
CA TYR A 84 9.25 14.89 1.38
C TYR A 84 9.78 16.25 0.93
N VAL A 85 8.86 17.17 0.64
CA VAL A 85 9.16 18.58 0.51
C VAL A 85 9.19 19.05 1.95
N PRO A 86 10.36 19.33 2.54
CA PRO A 86 10.38 19.89 3.88
C PRO A 86 9.51 21.16 3.84
N LEU A 87 8.47 21.19 4.67
CA LEU A 87 7.62 22.38 4.80
C LEU A 87 8.53 23.59 5.03
N THR A 88 8.23 24.70 4.36
CA THR A 88 8.99 25.91 4.59
C THR A 88 8.79 26.36 6.04
N HIS A 89 9.72 27.18 6.56
CA HIS A 89 9.58 27.72 7.92
C HIS A 89 8.26 28.49 8.12
N GLN A 90 7.73 29.11 7.06
CA GLN A 90 6.43 29.78 7.07
C GLN A 90 5.28 28.79 7.23
N GLU A 91 5.28 27.71 6.44
CA GLU A 91 4.24 26.67 6.54
C GLU A 91 4.29 25.91 7.88
N TYR A 92 5.48 25.67 8.44
CA TYR A 92 5.61 25.13 9.79
C TYR A 92 5.03 26.06 10.85
N THR A 93 5.27 27.37 10.73
CA THR A 93 4.76 28.37 11.68
C THR A 93 3.24 28.46 11.60
N ASP A 94 2.69 28.49 10.39
CA ASP A 94 1.24 28.50 10.15
C ASP A 94 0.57 27.23 10.71
N LEU A 95 1.13 26.05 10.42
CA LEU A 95 0.64 24.79 10.97
C LEU A 95 0.70 24.74 12.50
N HIS A 96 1.77 25.27 13.11
CA HIS A 96 1.87 25.38 14.58
C HIS A 96 0.81 26.31 15.17
N GLU A 97 0.48 27.41 14.48
CA GLU A 97 -0.55 28.33 14.93
C GLU A 97 -1.95 27.70 14.83
N GLN A 98 -2.19 26.94 13.75
CA GLN A 98 -3.40 26.13 13.60
C GLN A 98 -3.52 25.05 14.68
N MET A 99 -2.42 24.34 15.00
CA MET A 99 -2.39 23.34 16.08
C MET A 99 -2.71 23.97 17.44
N LYS A 100 -2.05 25.09 17.79
CA LYS A 100 -2.34 25.81 19.05
C LYS A 100 -3.79 26.26 19.15
N THR A 101 -4.37 26.69 18.03
CA THR A 101 -5.78 27.09 17.97
C THR A 101 -6.69 25.89 18.19
N LEU A 102 -6.36 24.74 17.60
CA LEU A 102 -7.12 23.52 17.77
C LEU A 102 -7.04 23.02 19.22
N GLU A 103 -5.86 23.02 19.84
CA GLU A 103 -5.67 22.62 21.24
C GLU A 103 -6.53 23.46 22.19
N ARG A 104 -6.54 24.79 22.04
CA ARG A 104 -7.40 25.68 22.84
C ARG A 104 -8.89 25.39 22.65
N ARG A 105 -9.30 25.04 21.43
CA ARG A 105 -10.69 24.69 21.13
C ARG A 105 -11.08 23.35 21.75
N VAL A 106 -10.18 22.37 21.75
CA VAL A 106 -10.38 21.09 22.41
C VAL A 106 -10.53 21.29 23.91
N GLU A 107 -9.61 22.05 24.54
CA GLU A 107 -9.67 22.33 25.99
C GLU A 107 -10.97 23.05 26.40
N ALA A 108 -11.44 24.00 25.58
CA ALA A 108 -12.71 24.68 25.84
C ALA A 108 -13.92 23.74 25.74
N LEU A 109 -13.92 22.79 24.81
CA LEU A 109 -14.98 21.79 24.69
C LEU A 109 -14.98 20.80 25.87
N GLU A 110 -13.80 20.37 26.30
CA GLU A 110 -13.65 19.49 27.47
C GLU A 110 -14.16 20.18 28.75
N GLN A 111 -13.88 21.47 28.92
CA GLN A 111 -14.41 22.26 30.03
C GLN A 111 -15.94 22.40 30.00
N GLN A 112 -16.54 22.56 28.81
CA GLN A 112 -18.00 22.62 28.68
C GLN A 112 -18.66 21.29 29.04
N LEU A 113 -18.10 20.18 28.57
CA LEU A 113 -18.64 18.84 28.86
C LEU A 113 -18.57 18.50 30.36
N ASN A 114 -17.54 19.01 31.06
CA ASN A 114 -17.31 18.76 32.48
C ASN A 114 -18.02 19.77 33.41
N GLN A 115 -18.83 20.68 32.85
CA GLN A 115 -19.71 21.60 33.58
C GLN A 115 -21.21 21.27 33.42
N GLU A 116 -21.57 20.28 32.60
CA GLU A 116 -22.92 19.68 32.55
C GLU A 116 -23.00 18.48 33.53
N ASP A 117 -22.94 18.76 34.84
CA ASP A 117 -23.48 17.92 35.95
C ASP A 117 -24.09 18.84 37.02
#